data_AF-A0A7S3JL04-F1
#
_entry.id   AF-A0A7S3JL04-F1
#
_cell.length_a   1.000
_cell.length_b   1.000
_cell.length_c   1.000
_cell.angle_alpha   90.00
_cell.angle_beta   90.00
_cell.angle_gamma   90.00
#
_symmetry.space_group_name_H-M   'P 1'
#
loop_
_entity.id
_entity.type
_entity.pdbx_description
1 polymer ?
#
loop_
_entity_poly.entity_id
_entity_poly.type
_entity_poly.pdbx_seq_one_letter_code
_entity_poly.pdbx_strand_id
1 'polypeptide(L)'
;AQLILIIDQVFWTVGCTDAIEEIEKGKNKKALDEWFDFSIAQIGKMVEIVRGELTEHQRTLMGALIVLDVHAREVVRKMVQVKVNNINNFEWMKQLRYYWEKEDDDCFARQTNTRFRYGYEFLGNGPRLVITPLTDKC
;
A
#
# COMPACT_ATOMS: atom_id res chain seq x y z
N ALA A 1 -1.19 -16.93 1.48
CA ALA A 1 -1.70 -15.73 2.16
C ALA A 1 -0.63 -14.63 2.25
N GLN A 2 0.47 -14.85 2.98
CA GLN A 2 1.49 -13.80 3.18
C GLN A 2 2.12 -13.24 1.88
N LEU A 3 2.39 -14.10 0.88
CA LEU A 3 2.86 -13.63 -0.43
C LEU A 3 1.88 -12.67 -1.11
N ILE A 4 0.58 -12.93 -0.99
CA ILE A 4 -0.47 -12.09 -1.57
C ILE A 4 -0.46 -10.71 -0.88
N LEU A 5 -0.31 -10.67 0.44
CA LEU A 5 -0.20 -9.42 1.19
C LEU A 5 1.03 -8.60 0.75
N ILE A 6 2.16 -9.25 0.49
CA ILE A 6 3.37 -8.54 0.04
C ILE A 6 3.22 -8.03 -1.39
N ILE A 7 2.65 -8.83 -2.29
CA ILE A 7 2.38 -8.41 -3.66
C ILE A 7 1.44 -7.20 -3.67
N ASP A 8 0.41 -7.22 -2.83
CA ASP A 8 -0.52 -6.11 -2.65
C ASP A 8 0.20 -4.82 -2.19
N GLN A 9 1.05 -4.91 -1.17
CA GLN A 9 1.86 -3.78 -0.69
C GLN A 9 2.85 -3.25 -1.74
N VAL A 10 3.45 -4.14 -2.54
CA VAL A 10 4.31 -3.75 -3.67
C VAL A 10 3.48 -3.04 -4.74
N PHE A 11 2.31 -3.56 -5.09
CA PHE A 11 1.43 -2.94 -6.09
C PHE A 11 0.98 -1.55 -5.65
N TRP A 12 0.58 -1.40 -4.38
CA TRP A 12 0.26 -0.10 -3.81
C TRP A 12 1.45 0.87 -3.86
N THR A 13 2.65 0.38 -3.52
CA THR A 13 3.87 1.19 -3.53
C THR A 13 4.19 1.70 -4.93
N VAL A 14 4.09 0.82 -5.93
CA VAL A 14 4.32 1.16 -7.34
C VAL A 14 3.28 2.15 -7.83
N GLY A 15 1.98 1.90 -7.60
CA GLY A 15 0.91 2.81 -8.03
C GLY A 15 1.04 4.21 -7.45
N CYS A 16 1.40 4.33 -6.17
CA CYS A 16 1.68 5.64 -5.57
C CYS A 16 2.92 6.31 -6.16
N THR A 17 3.99 5.53 -6.39
CA THR A 17 5.25 6.04 -6.97
C THR A 17 4.99 6.59 -8.37
N ASP A 18 4.30 5.83 -9.22
CA ASP A 18 3.96 6.23 -10.59
C ASP A 18 3.10 7.50 -10.60
N ALA A 19 2.06 7.56 -9.76
CA ALA A 19 1.21 8.74 -9.65
C ALA A 19 1.99 10.00 -9.21
N ILE A 20 2.90 9.86 -8.25
CA ILE A 20 3.75 10.98 -7.80
C ILE A 20 4.71 11.41 -8.91
N GLU A 21 5.31 10.47 -9.63
CA GLU A 21 6.21 10.77 -10.75
C GLU A 21 5.49 11.45 -11.92
N GLU A 22 4.24 11.08 -12.22
CA GLU A 22 3.44 11.76 -13.25
C GLU A 22 3.16 13.22 -12.90
N ILE A 23 2.92 13.50 -11.62
CA ILE A 23 2.76 14.87 -11.10
C ILE A 23 4.08 15.63 -11.22
N GLU A 24 5.19 15.03 -10.79
CA GLU A 24 6.53 15.63 -10.82
C GLU A 24 6.97 15.98 -12.24
N LYS A 25 6.73 15.07 -13.20
CA LYS A 25 7.01 15.28 -14.63
C LYS A 25 6.01 16.21 -15.31
N GLY A 26 4.97 16.67 -14.60
CA GLY A 26 3.94 17.56 -15.11
C GLY A 26 2.98 16.93 -16.13
N LYS A 27 2.97 15.59 -16.25
CA LYS A 27 2.12 14.86 -17.20
C LYS A 27 0.66 14.85 -16.77
N ASN A 28 0.42 14.54 -15.49
CA ASN A 28 -0.91 14.49 -14.91
C ASN A 28 -0.89 15.04 -13.48
N LYS A 29 -1.46 16.22 -13.27
CA LYS A 29 -1.51 16.87 -11.95
C LYS A 29 -2.52 16.23 -11.00
N LYS A 30 -3.40 15.37 -11.50
CA LYS A 30 -4.47 14.70 -10.76
C LYS A 30 -4.21 13.20 -10.54
N ALA A 31 -3.01 12.71 -10.88
CA ALA A 31 -2.71 11.28 -10.82
C ALA A 31 -2.94 10.68 -9.41
N LEU A 32 -2.61 11.42 -8.34
CA LEU A 32 -2.89 10.98 -6.97
C LEU A 32 -4.39 11.00 -6.63
N ASP A 33 -5.16 11.96 -7.14
CA ASP A 33 -6.62 11.98 -6.99
C ASP A 33 -7.26 10.78 -7.71
N GLU A 34 -6.82 10.48 -8.93
CA GLU A 34 -7.27 9.32 -9.71
C GLU A 34 -6.91 8.00 -9.04
N TRP A 35 -5.70 7.90 -8.47
CA TRP A 35 -5.28 6.75 -7.67
C TRP A 35 -6.12 6.60 -6.38
N PHE A 36 -6.45 7.71 -5.73
CA PHE A 36 -7.34 7.72 -4.58
C PHE A 36 -8.74 7.18 -4.94
N ASP A 37 -9.34 7.66 -6.02
CA ASP A 37 -10.64 7.20 -6.49
C ASP A 37 -10.61 5.71 -6.88
N PHE A 38 -9.53 5.26 -7.53
CA PHE A 38 -9.29 3.85 -7.81
C PHE A 38 -9.26 3.01 -6.52
N SER A 39 -8.53 3.45 -5.49
CA SER A 39 -8.42 2.72 -4.22
C SER A 39 -9.77 2.60 -3.50
N ILE A 40 -10.63 3.63 -3.57
CA ILE A 40 -12.00 3.56 -3.03
C ILE A 40 -12.82 2.50 -3.78
N ALA A 41 -12.76 2.51 -5.11
CA ALA A 41 -13.49 1.56 -5.94
C ALA A 41 -13.01 0.12 -5.71
N GLN A 42 -11.69 -0.09 -5.58
CA GLN A 42 -11.09 -1.39 -5.27
C GLN A 42 -11.59 -1.93 -3.93
N ILE A 43 -11.51 -1.13 -2.86
CA ILE A 43 -12.01 -1.53 -1.53
C ILE A 43 -13.50 -1.86 -1.58
N GLY A 44 -14.30 -1.08 -2.32
CA GLY A 44 -15.72 -1.37 -2.54
C GLY A 44 -15.96 -2.77 -3.11
N LYS A 45 -15.22 -3.14 -4.17
CA LYS A 45 -15.28 -4.49 -4.77
C LYS A 45 -14.82 -5.58 -3.80
N MET A 46 -13.79 -5.32 -2.99
CA MET A 46 -13.34 -6.28 -1.99
C MET A 46 -14.41 -6.55 -0.92
N VAL A 47 -15.14 -5.51 -0.50
CA VAL A 47 -16.26 -5.66 0.43
C VAL A 47 -17.39 -6.50 -0.19
N GLU A 48 -17.68 -6.33 -1.48
CA GLU A 48 -18.65 -7.18 -2.19
C GLU A 48 -18.21 -8.65 -2.21
N ILE A 49 -16.93 -8.93 -2.50
CA ILE A 49 -16.36 -10.28 -2.45
C ILE A 49 -16.49 -10.90 -1.06
N VAL A 50 -16.20 -10.14 -0.01
CA VAL A 50 -16.28 -10.62 1.39
C VAL A 50 -17.72 -10.92 1.81
N ARG A 51 -18.71 -10.23 1.24
CA ARG A 51 -20.14 -10.51 1.50
C ARG A 51 -20.63 -11.79 0.82
N GLY A 52 -19.90 -12.30 -0.17
CA GLY A 52 -20.19 -13.57 -0.82
C GLY A 52 -19.76 -14.80 -0.02
N GLU A 53 -19.87 -15.96 -0.67
CA GLU A 53 -19.40 -17.22 -0.13
C GLU A 53 -17.87 -17.33 -0.28
N LEU A 54 -17.19 -17.43 0.85
CA LEU A 54 -15.75 -17.61 0.95
C LEU A 54 -15.46 -18.69 1.98
N THR A 55 -14.46 -19.51 1.71
CA THR A 55 -13.88 -20.40 2.72
C THR A 55 -13.33 -19.59 3.90
N GLU A 56 -13.18 -20.22 5.07
CA GLU A 56 -12.60 -19.57 6.25
C GLU A 56 -11.23 -18.94 5.96
N HIS A 57 -10.36 -19.66 5.26
CA HIS A 57 -9.02 -19.19 4.88
C HIS A 57 -9.06 -17.98 3.94
N GLN A 58 -9.95 -17.98 2.95
CA GLN A 58 -10.14 -16.85 2.04
C GLN A 58 -10.69 -15.64 2.79
N ARG A 59 -11.65 -15.84 3.68
CA ARG A 59 -12.26 -14.78 4.48
C ARG A 59 -11.22 -14.11 5.40
N THR A 60 -10.36 -14.89 6.05
CA THR A 60 -9.26 -14.37 6.88
C THR A 60 -8.25 -13.57 6.04
N LEU A 61 -7.85 -14.09 4.86
CA LEU A 61 -6.96 -13.38 3.95
C LEU A 61 -7.58 -12.06 3.45
N MET A 62 -8.84 -12.08 3.03
CA MET A 62 -9.54 -10.88 2.55
C MET A 62 -9.70 -9.85 3.66
N GLY A 63 -9.98 -10.27 4.90
CA GLY A 63 -10.00 -9.37 6.05
C GLY A 63 -8.65 -8.69 6.27
N ALA A 64 -7.55 -9.44 6.17
CA ALA A 64 -6.21 -8.87 6.28
C ALA A 64 -5.90 -7.87 5.15
N LEU A 65 -6.26 -8.18 3.90
CA LEU A 65 -6.10 -7.27 2.76
C LEU A 65 -6.90 -5.98 2.94
N ILE A 66 -8.19 -6.08 3.31
CA ILE A 66 -9.05 -4.90 3.52
C ILE A 66 -8.48 -3.99 4.61
N VAL A 67 -7.95 -4.54 5.71
CA VAL A 67 -7.33 -3.74 6.78
C VAL A 67 -6.13 -2.96 6.25
N LEU A 68 -5.28 -3.59 5.43
CA LEU A 68 -4.13 -2.93 4.80
C LEU A 68 -4.57 -1.86 3.80
N ASP A 69 -5.51 -2.18 2.90
CA ASP A 69 -5.97 -1.27 1.85
C ASP A 69 -6.72 -0.05 2.41
N VAL A 70 -7.50 -0.23 3.48
CA VAL A 70 -8.14 0.89 4.16
C VAL A 70 -7.09 1.85 4.70
N HIS A 71 -6.05 1.34 5.38
CA HIS A 71 -4.95 2.20 5.83
C HIS A 71 -4.22 2.87 4.66
N ALA A 72 -3.89 2.11 3.62
CA ALA A 72 -3.22 2.58 2.43
C ALA A 72 -4.00 3.72 1.74
N ARG A 73 -5.33 3.61 1.63
CA ARG A 73 -6.21 4.69 1.14
C ARG A 73 -6.13 5.94 2.02
N GLU A 74 -6.11 5.79 3.34
CA GLU A 74 -6.00 6.94 4.26
C GLU A 74 -4.68 7.70 4.06
N VAL A 75 -3.58 6.97 3.80
CA VAL A 75 -2.28 7.54 3.44
C VAL A 75 -2.39 8.32 2.12
N VAL A 76 -2.97 7.73 1.07
CA VAL A 76 -3.16 8.40 -0.23
C VAL A 76 -4.00 9.67 -0.08
N ARG A 77 -5.11 9.60 0.66
CA ARG A 77 -5.97 10.77 0.97
C ARG A 77 -5.17 11.91 1.59
N LYS A 78 -4.27 11.59 2.53
CA LYS A 78 -3.41 12.57 3.17
C LYS A 78 -2.40 13.15 2.20
N MET A 79 -1.80 12.33 1.33
CA MET A 79 -0.87 12.79 0.29
C MET A 79 -1.55 13.75 -0.70
N VAL A 80 -2.81 13.50 -1.06
CA VAL A 80 -3.63 14.41 -1.88
C VAL A 80 -3.85 15.74 -1.15
N GLN A 81 -4.29 15.69 0.13
CA GLN A 81 -4.56 16.90 0.94
C GLN A 81 -3.35 17.81 1.09
N VAL A 82 -2.17 17.23 1.31
CA VAL A 82 -0.90 17.97 1.46
C VAL A 82 -0.21 18.26 0.12
N LYS A 83 -0.82 17.85 -1.01
CA LYS A 83 -0.35 18.08 -2.38
C LYS A 83 1.07 17.55 -2.60
N VAL A 84 1.30 16.28 -2.26
CA VAL A 84 2.56 15.59 -2.61
C VAL A 84 2.76 15.64 -4.12
N ASN A 85 3.95 16.06 -4.54
CA ASN A 85 4.28 16.31 -5.95
C ASN A 85 5.68 15.82 -6.36
N ASN A 86 6.38 15.12 -5.47
CA ASN A 86 7.73 14.58 -5.69
C ASN A 86 7.92 13.37 -4.77
N ILE A 87 8.66 12.36 -5.24
CA ILE A 87 8.99 11.15 -4.49
C ILE A 87 9.84 11.40 -3.23
N ASN A 88 10.52 12.54 -3.16
CA ASN A 88 11.29 12.99 -2.00
C ASN A 88 10.44 13.74 -0.96
N ASN A 89 9.12 13.83 -1.15
CA ASN A 89 8.24 14.44 -0.17
C ASN A 89 8.20 13.60 1.11
N PHE A 90 8.38 14.24 2.27
CA PHE A 90 8.41 13.56 3.56
C PHE A 90 7.14 12.74 3.87
N GLU A 91 5.97 13.21 3.43
CA GLU A 91 4.70 12.49 3.67
C GLU A 91 4.66 11.13 2.98
N TRP A 92 5.34 10.99 1.84
CA TRP A 92 5.55 9.72 1.16
C TRP A 92 6.75 8.96 1.74
N MET A 93 7.86 9.65 2.02
CA MET A 93 9.08 9.01 2.52
C MET A 93 8.91 8.29 3.85
N LYS A 94 8.08 8.81 4.75
CA LYS A 94 7.87 8.20 6.07
C LYS A 94 7.07 6.90 6.04
N GLN A 95 6.42 6.58 4.92
CA GLN A 95 5.63 5.35 4.78
C GLN A 95 6.54 4.14 4.62
N LEU A 96 6.13 3.00 5.16
CA LEU A 96 6.78 1.73 4.86
C LEU A 96 6.36 1.29 3.45
N ARG A 97 7.35 1.11 2.58
CA ARG A 97 7.14 0.86 1.15
C ARG A 97 7.89 -0.39 0.73
N TYR A 98 7.31 -1.14 -0.19
CA TYR A 98 7.89 -2.39 -0.68
C TYR A 98 8.16 -2.29 -2.17
N TYR A 99 9.40 -2.57 -2.56
CA TYR A 99 9.82 -2.51 -3.95
C TYR A 99 10.38 -3.86 -4.37
N TRP A 100 9.96 -4.35 -5.54
CA TRP A 100 10.70 -5.40 -6.23
C TRP A 100 11.85 -4.75 -7.01
N GLU A 101 13.09 -4.98 -6.57
CA GLU A 101 14.27 -4.38 -7.16
C GLU A 101 14.87 -5.35 -8.18
N LYS A 102 14.76 -5.01 -9.47
CA LYS A 102 15.16 -5.90 -10.59
C LYS A 102 16.67 -6.20 -10.62
N GLU A 103 17.50 -5.32 -10.09
CA GLU A 103 18.96 -5.49 -10.07
C GLU A 103 19.38 -6.63 -9.14
N ASP A 104 18.71 -6.75 -7.99
CA ASP A 104 18.95 -7.78 -6.99
C ASP A 104 18.00 -8.99 -7.14
N ASP A 105 16.99 -8.88 -8.00
CA ASP A 105 15.86 -9.81 -8.17
C ASP A 105 15.19 -10.20 -6.83
N ASP A 106 14.94 -9.19 -5.99
CA ASP A 106 14.44 -9.38 -4.63
C ASP A 106 13.52 -8.24 -4.17
N CYS A 107 12.76 -8.48 -3.11
CA CYS A 107 11.89 -7.50 -2.47
C CYS A 107 12.62 -6.75 -1.36
N PHE A 108 12.51 -5.43 -1.36
CA PHE A 108 13.10 -4.56 -0.35
C PHE A 108 12.03 -3.68 0.30
N ALA A 109 12.06 -3.65 1.63
CA ALA A 109 11.32 -2.68 2.42
C ALA A 109 12.14 -1.38 2.54
N ARG A 110 11.51 -0.25 2.28
CA ARG A 110 12.12 1.09 2.37
C ARG A 110 11.26 2.00 3.23
N GLN A 111 11.90 2.71 4.15
CA GLN A 111 11.26 3.74 4.96
C GLN A 111 12.27 4.86 5.23
N THR A 112 11.87 6.08 4.90
CA THR A 112 12.73 7.27 4.96
C THR A 112 14.03 7.03 4.17
N ASN A 113 15.18 6.93 4.84
CA ASN A 113 16.50 6.71 4.23
C ASN A 113 16.99 5.27 4.38
N THR A 114 16.17 4.38 4.96
CA THR A 114 16.56 3.02 5.28
C THR A 114 16.03 2.05 4.23
N ARG A 115 16.84 1.04 3.91
CA ARG A 115 16.53 -0.03 2.96
C ARG A 115 16.88 -1.37 3.59
N PHE A 116 15.93 -2.30 3.61
CA PHE A 116 16.07 -3.64 4.18
C PHE A 116 15.62 -4.68 3.17
N ARG A 117 16.38 -5.76 3.01
CA ARG A 117 15.92 -6.93 2.24
C ARG A 117 14.74 -7.56 2.98
N TYR A 118 13.69 -7.90 2.26
CA TYR A 118 12.55 -8.59 2.85
C TYR A 118 12.97 -9.98 3.32
N GLY A 119 12.66 -10.33 4.58
CA GLY A 119 13.19 -11.55 5.20
C GLY A 119 12.51 -12.85 4.78
N TYR A 120 11.36 -12.78 4.08
CA TYR A 120 10.54 -13.93 3.66
C TYR A 120 10.13 -14.90 4.80
N GLU A 121 10.22 -14.46 6.06
CA GLU A 121 9.85 -15.28 7.21
C GLU A 121 8.34 -15.51 7.23
N PHE A 122 7.91 -16.77 7.31
CA PHE A 122 6.49 -17.09 7.40
C PHE A 122 5.96 -16.82 8.81
N LEU A 123 5.08 -15.84 8.95
CA LEU A 123 4.51 -15.42 10.24
C LEU A 123 3.09 -15.95 10.47
N GLY A 124 2.60 -16.84 9.60
CA GLY A 124 1.22 -17.33 9.64
C GLY A 124 0.21 -16.42 8.95
N ASN A 125 -1.06 -16.84 8.92
CA ASN A 125 -2.19 -16.08 8.37
C ASN A 125 -3.15 -15.66 9.49
N GLY A 126 -2.63 -14.88 10.43
CA GLY A 126 -3.42 -14.31 11.52
C GLY A 126 -4.12 -13.01 11.13
N PRO A 127 -5.13 -12.57 11.92
CA PRO A 127 -5.75 -11.26 11.73
C PRO A 127 -4.71 -10.14 11.87
N ARG A 128 -4.81 -9.11 11.03
CA ARG A 128 -3.97 -7.92 11.12
C ARG A 128 -4.62 -6.89 12.04
N LEU A 129 -3.79 -6.25 12.85
CA LEU A 129 -4.23 -5.11 13.65
C LEU A 129 -4.48 -3.90 12.75
N VAL A 130 -5.50 -3.12 13.10
CA VAL A 130 -5.80 -1.87 12.42
C VAL A 130 -4.67 -0.89 12.68
N ILE A 131 -4.12 -0.32 11.61
CA ILE A 131 -3.05 0.66 11.70
C ILE A 131 -3.67 2.01 12.05
N THR A 132 -3.17 2.63 13.12
CA THR A 132 -3.63 3.95 13.59
C THR A 132 -2.51 4.99 13.44
N PRO A 133 -2.83 6.29 13.44
CA PRO A 133 -1.81 7.35 13.41
C PRO A 133 -0.79 7.27 14.57
N LEU A 134 -1.12 6.56 15.66
CA LEU A 134 -0.20 6.32 16.77
C LEU A 134 0.79 5.19 16.42
N THR A 135 0.31 4.12 15.78
CA THR A 135 1.13 2.99 15.32
C THR A 135 2.07 3.41 14.18
N ASP A 136 1.66 4.32 13.30
CA ASP A 136 2.51 4.87 12.23
C ASP A 136 3.75 5.65 12.72
N LYS A 137 3.74 6.08 13.99
CA LYS A 137 4.84 6.87 14.58
C LYS A 137 5.83 6.03 15.39
N CYS A 138 5.48 4.79 15.70
CA CYS A 138 6.32 3.87 16.47
C CYS A 138 7.31 3.16 15.55
#